data_AF-E9G5F0-F1
#
_entry.id   AF-E9G5F0-F1
#
_cell.length_a   1.000
_cell.length_b   1.000
_cell.length_c   1.000
_cell.angle_alpha   90.00
_cell.angle_beta   90.00
_cell.angle_gamma   90.00
#
_symmetry.space_group_name_H-M   'P 1'
#
loop_
_entity.id
_entity.type
_entity.pdbx_description
1 polymer ?
#
loop_
_entity_poly.entity_id
_entity_poly.type
_entity_poly.pdbx_seq_one_letter_code
_entity_poly.pdbx_strand_id
1 'polypeptide(L)'
;MAEPCSSSSSDLIASDEGQLAQLLDQDQQHPAVDDTNDDTLLANMEACFKAFDKDSDGLMTLSDFAALCRTLFRNEQGKAYAIEESRLQEMFDVFDRNQDGYVDFQEFAFCWKHWIKPIVRPVSALIIVDVQNDFITGSLSISQCPAQQNGQDVLKPTNKMLETVPFEVVFYSLDWHPDNHVSFIENVGKRKLHSSSQKKAEEAVTYDTVVFEGPPLNEQKLWPKHCVQNSWGAELHPAMKILENGILVHKGVHPDIDSYSAFWDNNKMSKTDLGSLMQKKKITDLYVCGLAYDVCVGATARDSLDHGYRTILIDDASRGISVDDILHTRDIITDKNGLVVHSSQVKDMVEGRDRRPELGYFQAMRLRQMPQNGGIRDDKSSPDDNASPRDSVIFLT
;
A
#
# COMPACT_ATOMS: atom_id res chain seq x y z
N MET A 1 -59.99 -17.72 17.29
CA MET A 1 -58.73 -18.36 16.85
C MET A 1 -57.96 -17.31 16.09
N ALA A 2 -56.94 -16.72 16.72
CA ALA A 2 -56.04 -15.78 16.07
C ALA A 2 -54.72 -16.54 15.86
N GLU A 3 -54.25 -16.56 14.62
CA GLU A 3 -52.99 -17.20 14.22
C GLU A 3 -51.79 -16.45 14.83
N PRO A 4 -50.70 -17.14 15.21
CA PRO A 4 -49.48 -16.47 15.62
C PRO A 4 -48.68 -16.01 14.39
N CYS A 5 -48.30 -14.74 14.44
CA CYS A 5 -47.44 -14.06 13.48
C CYS A 5 -46.06 -14.74 13.46
N SER A 6 -45.67 -15.32 12.33
CA SER A 6 -44.32 -15.82 12.08
C SER A 6 -43.40 -14.65 11.73
N SER A 7 -42.63 -14.16 12.70
CA SER A 7 -41.43 -13.36 12.40
C SER A 7 -40.39 -14.28 11.76
N SER A 8 -40.06 -14.04 10.49
CA SER A 8 -39.15 -14.87 9.71
C SER A 8 -37.71 -14.81 10.24
N SER A 9 -36.98 -15.94 10.17
CA SER A 9 -35.55 -16.04 10.52
C SER A 9 -34.66 -15.05 9.76
N SER A 10 -35.10 -14.53 8.61
CA SER A 10 -34.41 -13.45 7.88
C SER A 10 -34.42 -12.11 8.60
N ASP A 11 -35.45 -11.80 9.39
CA ASP A 11 -35.58 -10.52 10.09
C ASP A 11 -34.71 -10.48 11.35
N LEU A 12 -34.50 -11.64 12.00
CA LEU A 12 -33.57 -11.81 13.13
C LEU A 12 -32.11 -11.75 12.66
N ILE A 13 -31.77 -12.38 11.53
CA ILE A 13 -30.43 -12.28 10.94
C ILE A 13 -30.11 -10.82 10.57
N ALA A 14 -31.07 -10.08 10.02
CA ALA A 14 -30.89 -8.66 9.68
C ALA A 14 -30.76 -7.75 10.92
N SER A 15 -31.41 -8.08 12.04
CA SER A 15 -31.25 -7.31 13.29
C SER A 15 -29.89 -7.52 13.95
N ASP A 16 -29.38 -8.75 13.92
CA ASP A 16 -28.11 -9.12 14.56
C ASP A 16 -26.90 -8.62 13.73
N GLU A 17 -26.96 -8.73 12.40
CA GLU A 17 -25.98 -8.09 11.50
C GLU A 17 -25.96 -6.54 11.66
N GLY A 18 -27.11 -5.94 12.03
CA GLY A 18 -27.25 -4.50 12.27
C GLY A 18 -26.64 -4.04 13.61
N GLN A 19 -26.86 -4.77 14.70
CA GLN A 19 -26.24 -4.49 16.00
C GLN A 19 -24.73 -4.73 16.00
N LEU A 20 -24.24 -5.66 15.20
CA LEU A 20 -22.81 -5.95 15.11
C LEU A 20 -22.07 -4.99 14.17
N ALA A 21 -22.69 -4.57 13.07
CA ALA A 21 -22.17 -3.42 12.32
C ALA A 21 -21.96 -2.23 13.27
N GLN A 22 -22.91 -1.99 14.19
CA GLN A 22 -22.73 -0.99 15.24
C GLN A 22 -21.58 -1.32 16.22
N LEU A 23 -21.30 -2.58 16.57
CA LEU A 23 -20.17 -2.95 17.43
C LEU A 23 -18.81 -2.73 16.73
N LEU A 24 -18.68 -3.16 15.47
CA LEU A 24 -17.48 -2.91 14.66
C LEU A 24 -17.30 -1.41 14.37
N ASP A 25 -18.39 -0.67 14.20
CA ASP A 25 -18.38 0.78 13.96
C ASP A 25 -18.20 1.60 15.27
N GLN A 26 -18.63 1.09 16.43
CA GLN A 26 -18.31 1.66 17.76
C GLN A 26 -16.82 1.54 18.03
N ASP A 27 -16.23 0.42 17.61
CA ASP A 27 -14.78 0.24 17.50
C ASP A 27 -14.17 1.09 16.38
N GLN A 28 -14.87 2.06 15.76
CA GLN A 28 -14.26 3.10 14.92
C GLN A 28 -14.36 4.50 15.55
N GLN A 29 -15.42 4.76 16.31
CA GLN A 29 -15.77 6.11 16.82
C GLN A 29 -14.97 6.55 18.06
N HIS A 30 -14.20 5.66 18.68
CA HIS A 30 -13.35 6.00 19.82
C HIS A 30 -11.91 6.28 19.36
N PRO A 31 -11.46 7.56 19.34
CA PRO A 31 -10.05 7.88 19.15
C PRO A 31 -9.32 7.49 20.42
N ALA A 32 -8.32 6.61 20.32
CA ALA A 32 -7.39 6.32 21.40
C ALA A 32 -8.05 6.00 22.76
N VAL A 33 -9.04 5.10 22.80
CA VAL A 33 -9.16 4.29 24.02
C VAL A 33 -7.89 3.46 24.05
N ASP A 34 -7.12 3.65 25.11
CA ASP A 34 -5.84 3.04 25.35
C ASP A 34 -5.93 1.51 25.12
N ASP A 35 -5.41 1.06 23.98
CA ASP A 35 -5.30 -0.34 23.55
C ASP A 35 -4.41 -1.17 24.51
N THR A 36 -3.93 -0.57 25.61
CA THR A 36 -3.26 -1.27 26.71
C THR A 36 -4.23 -1.90 27.72
N ASN A 37 -5.54 -1.63 27.61
CA ASN A 37 -6.53 -2.29 28.47
C ASN A 37 -7.00 -3.62 27.85
N ASP A 38 -6.19 -4.67 28.03
CA ASP A 38 -6.42 -6.03 27.51
C ASP A 38 -7.85 -6.55 27.79
N ASP A 39 -8.46 -6.16 28.91
CA ASP A 39 -9.81 -6.55 29.30
C ASP A 39 -10.90 -6.04 28.33
N THR A 40 -10.74 -4.83 27.77
CA THR A 40 -11.71 -4.25 26.84
C THR A 40 -11.61 -4.88 25.45
N LEU A 41 -10.38 -5.17 25.01
CA LEU A 41 -10.13 -5.87 23.75
C LEU A 41 -10.70 -7.29 23.79
N LEU A 42 -10.47 -8.02 24.88
CA LEU A 42 -11.01 -9.37 25.08
C LEU A 42 -12.54 -9.37 25.09
N ALA A 43 -13.17 -8.40 25.75
CA ALA A 43 -14.63 -8.27 25.77
C ALA A 43 -15.22 -8.03 24.37
N ASN A 44 -14.60 -7.17 23.55
CA ASN A 44 -15.04 -6.91 22.18
C ASN A 44 -14.88 -8.16 21.29
N MET A 45 -13.78 -8.89 21.46
CA MET A 45 -13.53 -10.16 20.76
C MET A 45 -14.58 -11.22 21.10
N GLU A 46 -14.85 -11.43 22.39
CA GLU A 46 -15.87 -12.36 22.85
C GLU A 46 -17.27 -11.98 22.35
N ALA A 47 -17.62 -10.69 22.40
CA ALA A 47 -18.92 -10.22 21.91
C ALA A 47 -19.08 -10.48 20.41
N CYS A 48 -18.03 -10.24 19.62
CA CYS A 48 -18.05 -10.51 18.19
C CYS A 48 -18.13 -12.01 17.88
N PHE A 49 -17.35 -12.84 18.57
CA PHE A 49 -17.36 -14.29 18.41
C PHE A 49 -18.76 -14.87 18.69
N LYS A 50 -19.33 -14.52 19.85
CA LYS A 50 -20.67 -14.97 20.26
C LYS A 50 -21.78 -14.51 19.30
N ALA A 51 -21.58 -13.40 18.58
CA ALA A 51 -22.56 -12.92 17.61
C ALA A 51 -22.60 -13.74 16.31
N PHE A 52 -21.51 -14.46 15.98
CA PHE A 52 -21.46 -15.32 14.80
C PHE A 52 -21.54 -16.81 15.13
N ASP A 53 -21.19 -17.22 16.34
CA ASP A 53 -21.46 -18.56 16.89
C ASP A 53 -22.98 -18.73 17.16
N LYS A 54 -23.74 -19.01 16.09
CA LYS A 54 -25.22 -18.95 16.09
C LYS A 54 -25.89 -20.01 16.96
N ASP A 55 -25.32 -21.20 17.04
CA ASP A 55 -25.81 -22.27 17.92
C ASP A 55 -25.12 -22.27 19.29
N SER A 56 -24.17 -21.35 19.50
CA SER A 56 -23.49 -21.13 20.78
C SER A 56 -22.74 -22.37 21.25
N ASP A 57 -22.19 -23.14 20.31
CA ASP A 57 -21.43 -24.36 20.58
C ASP A 57 -19.92 -24.08 20.80
N GLY A 58 -19.50 -22.82 20.60
CA GLY A 58 -18.12 -22.37 20.74
C GLY A 58 -17.27 -22.56 19.49
N LEU A 59 -17.87 -22.88 18.34
CA LEU A 59 -17.20 -23.20 17.08
C LEU A 59 -17.86 -22.44 15.92
N MET A 60 -17.08 -21.68 15.15
CA MET A 60 -17.60 -21.01 13.96
C MET A 60 -17.47 -21.89 12.72
N THR A 61 -18.59 -22.12 12.02
CA THR A 61 -18.59 -22.80 10.72
C THR A 61 -18.21 -21.85 9.57
N LEU A 62 -17.97 -22.39 8.38
CA LEU A 62 -17.82 -21.58 7.15
C LEU A 62 -19.03 -20.66 6.91
N SER A 63 -20.25 -21.10 7.25
CA SER A 63 -21.47 -20.31 7.08
C SER A 63 -21.48 -19.08 8.00
N ASP A 64 -20.97 -19.24 9.23
CA ASP A 64 -20.85 -18.17 10.21
C ASP A 64 -19.75 -17.20 9.82
N PHE A 65 -18.60 -17.73 9.38
CA PHE A 65 -17.54 -16.93 8.79
C PHE A 65 -18.00 -16.15 7.54
N ALA A 66 -18.88 -16.73 6.72
CA ALA A 66 -19.52 -16.03 5.60
C ALA A 66 -20.37 -14.84 6.07
N ALA A 67 -21.12 -15.00 7.16
CA ALA A 67 -21.90 -13.93 7.77
C ALA A 67 -20.99 -12.82 8.35
N LEU A 68 -19.88 -13.20 8.98
CA LEU A 68 -18.83 -12.28 9.39
C LEU A 68 -18.30 -11.49 8.22
N CYS A 69 -17.93 -12.15 7.12
CA CYS A 69 -17.42 -11.47 5.93
C CYS A 69 -18.45 -10.50 5.32
N ARG A 70 -19.75 -10.85 5.25
CA ARG A 70 -20.80 -9.93 4.80
C ARG A 70 -20.97 -8.71 5.70
N THR A 71 -20.65 -8.86 6.99
CA THR A 71 -20.70 -7.74 7.95
C THR A 71 -19.45 -6.89 7.89
N LEU A 72 -18.29 -7.52 7.70
CA LEU A 72 -17.00 -6.88 7.65
C LEU A 72 -16.78 -6.11 6.35
N PHE A 73 -17.11 -6.71 5.20
CA PHE A 73 -16.83 -6.13 3.88
C PHE A 73 -18.04 -5.40 3.33
N ARG A 74 -18.12 -4.11 3.62
CA ARG A 74 -19.24 -3.23 3.23
C ARG A 74 -18.70 -1.93 2.64
N ASN A 75 -19.48 -1.33 1.75
CA ASN A 75 -19.20 0.00 1.23
C ASN A 75 -19.66 1.10 2.20
N GLU A 76 -19.44 2.36 1.83
CA GLU A 76 -19.78 3.56 2.62
C GLU A 76 -21.28 3.71 2.94
N GLN A 77 -22.14 3.00 2.21
CA GLN A 77 -23.60 2.96 2.39
C GLN A 77 -24.04 1.76 3.26
N GLY A 78 -23.10 0.96 3.75
CA GLY A 78 -23.38 -0.26 4.53
C GLY A 78 -23.78 -1.46 3.68
N LYS A 79 -23.69 -1.40 2.35
CA LYS A 79 -23.99 -2.51 1.45
C LYS A 79 -22.82 -3.49 1.42
N ALA A 80 -23.09 -4.77 1.69
CA ALA A 80 -22.10 -5.83 1.62
C ALA A 80 -21.54 -6.02 0.20
N TYR A 81 -20.23 -6.24 0.11
CA TYR A 81 -19.57 -6.68 -1.11
C TYR A 81 -19.79 -8.18 -1.32
N ALA A 82 -19.89 -8.59 -2.59
CA ALA A 82 -19.88 -10.00 -2.94
C ALA A 82 -18.44 -10.54 -2.82
N ILE A 83 -18.32 -11.78 -2.37
CA ILE A 83 -17.06 -12.51 -2.24
C ILE A 83 -17.26 -13.84 -2.95
N GLU A 84 -16.29 -14.22 -3.78
CA GLU A 84 -16.29 -15.53 -4.43
C GLU A 84 -16.19 -16.65 -3.39
N GLU A 85 -16.93 -17.73 -3.57
CA GLU A 85 -16.96 -18.86 -2.63
C GLU A 85 -15.56 -19.46 -2.40
N SER A 86 -14.74 -19.54 -3.46
CA SER A 86 -13.36 -20.03 -3.38
C SER A 86 -12.50 -19.18 -2.43
N ARG A 87 -12.55 -17.85 -2.58
CA ARG A 87 -11.81 -16.91 -1.72
C ARG A 87 -12.32 -16.94 -0.29
N LEU A 88 -13.62 -17.09 -0.09
CA LEU A 88 -14.20 -17.22 1.23
C LEU A 88 -13.69 -18.49 1.95
N GLN A 89 -13.67 -19.62 1.25
CA GLN A 89 -13.09 -20.87 1.77
C GLN A 89 -11.61 -20.71 2.09
N GLU A 90 -10.83 -20.13 1.18
CA GLU A 90 -9.40 -19.93 1.40
C GLU A 90 -9.11 -19.03 2.62
N MET A 91 -9.91 -17.99 2.83
CA MET A 91 -9.79 -17.17 4.04
C MET A 91 -10.18 -17.94 5.30
N PHE A 92 -11.23 -18.75 5.25
CA PHE A 92 -11.61 -19.62 6.36
C PHE A 92 -10.48 -20.58 6.73
N ASP A 93 -9.88 -21.25 5.75
CA ASP A 93 -8.77 -22.20 5.93
C ASP A 93 -7.50 -21.55 6.51
N VAL A 94 -7.36 -20.22 6.45
CA VAL A 94 -6.26 -19.51 7.12
C VAL A 94 -6.47 -19.45 8.62
N PHE A 95 -7.72 -19.34 9.05
CA PHE A 95 -8.10 -19.18 10.45
C PHE A 95 -8.43 -20.50 11.13
N ASP A 96 -8.98 -21.48 10.41
CA ASP A 96 -9.02 -22.90 10.82
C ASP A 96 -7.59 -23.47 10.74
N ARG A 97 -6.81 -23.23 11.80
CA ARG A 97 -5.37 -23.52 11.85
C ARG A 97 -5.11 -24.97 12.19
N ASN A 98 -6.01 -25.59 12.94
CA ASN A 98 -5.91 -27.00 13.31
C ASN A 98 -6.52 -27.95 12.24
N GLN A 99 -7.23 -27.38 11.25
CA GLN A 99 -7.89 -28.08 10.13
C GLN A 99 -8.99 -29.05 10.58
N ASP A 100 -9.71 -28.71 11.65
CA ASP A 100 -10.84 -29.49 12.15
C ASP A 100 -12.18 -29.12 11.49
N GLY A 101 -12.19 -28.09 10.63
CA GLY A 101 -13.35 -27.59 9.91
C GLY A 101 -14.12 -26.48 10.63
N TYR A 102 -13.59 -25.99 11.75
CA TYR A 102 -14.19 -24.94 12.56
C TYR A 102 -13.16 -23.86 12.91
N VAL A 103 -13.64 -22.69 13.33
CA VAL A 103 -12.80 -21.66 13.95
C VAL A 103 -13.22 -21.55 15.41
N ASP A 104 -12.38 -22.03 16.31
CA ASP A 104 -12.61 -21.90 17.75
C ASP A 104 -12.28 -20.48 18.27
N PHE A 105 -12.49 -20.23 19.56
CA PHE A 105 -12.22 -18.90 20.12
C PHE A 105 -10.74 -18.48 20.06
N GLN A 106 -9.78 -19.42 20.18
CA GLN A 106 -8.35 -19.10 20.10
C GLN A 106 -7.94 -18.73 18.66
N GLU A 107 -8.45 -19.47 17.70
CA GLU A 107 -8.30 -19.19 16.27
C GLU A 107 -8.98 -17.88 15.88
N PHE A 108 -10.19 -17.65 16.39
CA PHE A 108 -10.88 -16.37 16.23
C PHE A 108 -10.12 -15.22 16.87
N ALA A 109 -9.46 -15.44 18.01
CA ALA A 109 -8.64 -14.41 18.64
C ALA A 109 -7.47 -13.98 17.74
N PHE A 110 -6.84 -14.94 17.06
CA PHE A 110 -5.83 -14.66 16.04
C PHE A 110 -6.43 -13.92 14.84
N CYS A 111 -7.58 -14.39 14.33
CA CYS A 111 -8.35 -13.75 13.24
C CYS A 111 -8.68 -12.29 13.58
N TRP A 112 -9.20 -12.03 14.78
CA TRP A 112 -9.54 -10.69 15.23
C TRP A 112 -8.34 -9.76 15.24
N LYS A 113 -7.26 -10.17 15.93
CA LYS A 113 -6.08 -9.33 16.14
C LYS A 113 -5.36 -8.99 14.84
N HIS A 114 -5.26 -9.95 13.93
CA HIS A 114 -4.39 -9.85 12.76
C HIS A 114 -5.12 -9.57 11.45
N TRP A 115 -6.45 -9.77 11.40
CA TRP A 115 -7.24 -9.61 10.19
C TRP A 115 -8.41 -8.63 10.39
N ILE A 116 -9.33 -8.89 11.31
CA ILE A 116 -10.52 -8.04 11.51
C ILE A 116 -10.11 -6.63 11.95
N LYS A 117 -9.29 -6.51 13.00
CA LYS A 117 -8.88 -5.22 13.58
C LYS A 117 -8.21 -4.30 12.55
N PRO A 118 -7.20 -4.75 11.77
CA PRO A 118 -6.65 -3.93 10.70
C PRO A 118 -7.69 -3.52 9.64
N ILE A 119 -8.67 -4.36 9.31
CA ILE A 119 -9.72 -4.03 8.33
C ILE A 119 -10.68 -2.95 8.85
N VAL A 120 -11.08 -3.01 10.12
CA VAL A 120 -12.00 -2.01 10.69
C VAL A 120 -11.29 -0.71 11.10
N ARG A 121 -10.01 -0.80 11.48
CA ARG A 121 -9.16 0.32 11.91
C ARG A 121 -7.83 0.33 11.16
N PRO A 122 -7.82 0.68 9.87
CA PRO A 122 -6.60 0.77 9.09
C PRO A 122 -5.73 1.93 9.60
N VAL A 123 -4.43 1.67 9.82
CA VAL A 123 -3.43 2.71 10.01
C VAL A 123 -2.89 3.09 8.63
N SER A 124 -3.43 4.17 8.07
CA SER A 124 -3.24 4.51 6.66
C SER A 124 -2.15 5.55 6.44
N ALA A 125 -1.23 5.28 5.52
CA ALA A 125 -0.26 6.26 5.00
C ALA A 125 -0.58 6.64 3.56
N LEU A 126 -0.32 7.90 3.20
CA LEU A 126 -0.27 8.34 1.80
C LEU A 126 1.18 8.52 1.38
N ILE A 127 1.56 8.01 0.21
CA ILE A 127 2.80 8.37 -0.47
C ILE A 127 2.51 9.08 -1.79
N ILE A 128 3.08 10.27 -1.94
CA ILE A 128 3.00 11.12 -3.11
C ILE A 128 4.33 11.01 -3.84
N VAL A 129 4.30 10.32 -4.98
CA VAL A 129 5.50 9.95 -5.72
C VAL A 129 5.87 11.04 -6.71
N ASP A 130 7.05 11.62 -6.54
CA ASP A 130 7.77 12.42 -7.54
C ASP A 130 6.92 13.51 -8.23
N VAL A 131 6.11 14.26 -7.47
CA VAL A 131 5.37 15.43 -7.99
C VAL A 131 6.32 16.63 -8.09
N GLN A 132 7.38 16.47 -8.89
CA GLN A 132 8.49 17.41 -9.06
C GLN A 132 8.37 18.20 -10.37
N ASN A 133 9.08 19.32 -10.43
CA ASN A 133 9.03 20.24 -11.57
C ASN A 133 9.42 19.58 -12.89
N ASP A 134 10.45 18.73 -12.92
CA ASP A 134 10.91 18.08 -14.15
C ASP A 134 9.87 17.15 -14.77
N PHE A 135 9.01 16.52 -13.96
CA PHE A 135 7.96 15.63 -14.44
C PHE A 135 6.66 16.35 -14.85
N ILE A 136 6.51 17.64 -14.53
CA ILE A 136 5.30 18.41 -14.83
C ILE A 136 5.53 19.47 -15.92
N THR A 137 6.62 20.24 -15.80
CA THR A 137 6.93 21.36 -16.71
C THR A 137 8.39 21.39 -17.19
N GLY A 138 9.26 20.54 -16.64
CA GLY A 138 10.69 20.55 -16.95
C GLY A 138 11.10 19.49 -17.97
N SER A 139 12.30 18.93 -17.78
CA SER A 139 13.03 18.18 -18.82
C SER A 139 12.43 16.81 -19.16
N LEU A 140 11.63 16.22 -18.26
CA LEU A 140 11.00 14.92 -18.42
C LEU A 140 9.49 15.01 -18.16
N SER A 141 8.87 16.07 -18.69
CA SER A 141 7.46 16.35 -18.49
C SER A 141 6.57 15.24 -19.05
N ILE A 142 5.65 14.74 -18.23
CA ILE A 142 4.69 13.67 -18.60
C ILE A 142 3.82 14.06 -19.82
N SER A 143 3.55 15.36 -20.01
CA SER A 143 2.82 15.86 -21.18
C SER A 143 3.53 15.64 -22.52
N GLN A 144 4.83 15.34 -22.50
CA GLN A 144 5.64 15.04 -23.68
C GLN A 144 5.75 13.53 -23.94
N CYS A 145 5.19 12.69 -23.06
CA CYS A 145 5.23 11.25 -23.17
C CYS A 145 4.12 10.70 -24.11
N PRO A 146 4.27 9.46 -24.62
CA PRO A 146 3.32 8.86 -25.57
C PRO A 146 1.85 8.86 -25.15
N ALA A 147 1.56 8.72 -23.86
CA ALA A 147 0.20 8.74 -23.33
C ALA A 147 -0.48 10.12 -23.39
N GLN A 148 0.29 11.20 -23.64
CA GLN A 148 -0.18 12.59 -23.71
C GLN A 148 -1.00 13.03 -22.49
N GLN A 149 -0.72 12.41 -21.35
CA GLN A 149 -1.31 12.76 -20.07
C GLN A 149 -0.68 14.03 -19.49
N ASN A 150 -1.40 14.79 -18.67
CA ASN A 150 -0.84 15.99 -18.06
C ASN A 150 -0.45 15.75 -16.60
N GLY A 151 0.85 15.80 -16.29
CA GLY A 151 1.36 15.63 -14.93
C GLY A 151 0.77 16.63 -13.92
N GLN A 152 0.34 17.82 -14.36
CA GLN A 152 -0.29 18.81 -13.48
C GLN A 152 -1.65 18.35 -12.92
N ASP A 153 -2.32 17.41 -13.59
CA ASP A 153 -3.66 16.96 -13.19
C ASP A 153 -3.67 16.24 -11.83
N VAL A 154 -2.52 15.71 -11.39
CA VAL A 154 -2.41 15.02 -10.09
C VAL A 154 -2.56 15.98 -8.92
N LEU A 155 -2.23 17.27 -9.10
CA LEU A 155 -2.16 18.24 -7.99
C LEU A 155 -3.50 18.45 -7.30
N LYS A 156 -4.59 18.60 -8.07
CA LYS A 156 -5.91 18.90 -7.52
C LYS A 156 -6.47 17.74 -6.65
N PRO A 157 -6.56 16.49 -7.15
CA PRO A 157 -7.05 15.39 -6.32
C PRO A 157 -6.11 15.12 -5.12
N THR A 158 -4.78 15.17 -5.31
CA THR A 158 -3.83 14.96 -4.21
C THR A 158 -3.96 16.02 -3.12
N ASN A 159 -3.97 17.31 -3.48
CA ASN A 159 -4.15 18.39 -2.49
C ASN A 159 -5.49 18.29 -1.76
N LYS A 160 -6.56 17.90 -2.46
CA LYS A 160 -7.86 17.67 -1.83
C LYS A 160 -7.81 16.54 -0.80
N MET A 161 -7.10 15.44 -1.09
CA MET A 161 -6.94 14.36 -0.13
C MET A 161 -6.14 14.81 1.10
N LEU A 162 -5.06 15.57 0.91
CA LEU A 162 -4.28 16.14 2.02
C LEU A 162 -5.11 17.04 2.95
N GLU A 163 -6.15 17.69 2.42
CA GLU A 163 -7.04 18.55 3.21
C GLU A 163 -8.16 17.79 3.92
N THR A 164 -8.58 16.65 3.39
CA THR A 164 -9.89 16.05 3.74
C THR A 164 -9.83 14.64 4.28
N VAL A 165 -8.70 13.95 4.10
CA VAL A 165 -8.50 12.55 4.50
C VAL A 165 -7.53 12.49 5.69
N PRO A 166 -7.91 11.83 6.80
CA PRO A 166 -7.09 11.76 8.00
C PRO A 166 -6.04 10.64 7.91
N PHE A 167 -5.00 10.81 7.10
CA PHE A 167 -3.87 9.88 7.09
C PHE A 167 -3.03 9.98 8.37
N GLU A 168 -2.51 8.85 8.84
CA GLU A 168 -1.57 8.79 9.97
C GLU A 168 -0.22 9.47 9.62
N VAL A 169 0.18 9.38 8.36
CA VAL A 169 1.39 10.00 7.85
C VAL A 169 1.30 10.22 6.33
N VAL A 170 1.95 11.27 5.86
CA VAL A 170 2.13 11.55 4.44
C VAL A 170 3.61 11.56 4.11
N PHE A 171 3.99 10.77 3.10
CA PHE A 171 5.33 10.72 2.52
C PHE A 171 5.34 11.43 1.16
N TYR A 172 6.43 12.10 0.85
CA TYR A 172 6.71 12.68 -0.46
C TYR A 172 8.00 12.07 -0.96
N SER A 173 7.97 11.27 -2.02
CA SER A 173 9.23 10.83 -2.64
C SER A 173 9.76 11.91 -3.57
N LEU A 174 11.08 12.00 -3.65
CA LEU A 174 11.78 12.84 -4.59
C LEU A 174 12.83 12.01 -5.31
N ASP A 175 12.76 11.98 -6.63
CA ASP A 175 13.89 11.60 -7.45
C ASP A 175 15.01 12.63 -7.26
N TRP A 176 16.22 12.16 -6.97
CA TRP A 176 17.27 13.04 -6.43
C TRP A 176 18.66 12.63 -6.92
N HIS A 177 18.88 12.79 -8.22
CA HIS A 177 20.02 12.20 -8.92
C HIS A 177 21.28 13.08 -8.91
N PRO A 178 22.47 12.52 -8.63
CA PRO A 178 23.72 13.24 -8.86
C PRO A 178 23.91 13.53 -10.35
N ASP A 179 24.69 14.56 -10.68
CA ASP A 179 24.92 15.00 -12.07
C ASP A 179 25.45 13.89 -12.99
N ASN A 180 26.22 12.95 -12.44
CA ASN A 180 26.82 11.82 -13.15
C ASN A 180 25.99 10.52 -13.07
N HIS A 181 24.71 10.59 -12.74
CA HIS A 181 23.84 9.41 -12.55
C HIS A 181 23.78 8.51 -13.80
N VAL A 182 23.72 7.20 -13.57
CA VAL A 182 23.77 6.14 -14.59
C VAL A 182 22.58 6.14 -15.53
N SER A 183 21.43 6.64 -15.07
CA SER A 183 20.20 6.66 -15.84
C SER A 183 20.19 7.74 -16.92
N PHE A 184 21.11 8.72 -16.89
CA PHE A 184 21.10 9.81 -17.87
C PHE A 184 21.79 9.40 -19.17
N ILE A 185 21.12 9.67 -20.31
CA ILE A 185 21.66 9.41 -21.65
C ILE A 185 23.02 10.08 -21.88
N GLU A 186 23.23 11.29 -21.36
CA GLU A 186 24.52 12.01 -21.44
C GLU A 186 25.68 11.30 -20.71
N ASN A 187 25.35 10.39 -19.78
CA ASN A 187 26.31 9.66 -18.96
C ASN A 187 26.53 8.22 -19.44
N VAL A 188 25.88 7.77 -20.51
CA VAL A 188 25.98 6.37 -21.00
C VAL A 188 27.43 5.95 -21.28
N GLY A 189 28.25 6.86 -21.83
CA GLY A 189 29.66 6.61 -22.13
C GLY A 189 30.61 6.68 -20.92
N LYS A 190 30.13 7.05 -19.73
CA LYS A 190 30.96 7.16 -18.53
C LYS A 190 31.20 5.81 -17.84
N ARG A 191 30.43 4.78 -18.20
CA ARG A 191 30.50 3.42 -17.65
C ARG A 191 30.64 2.43 -18.79
N LYS A 192 31.24 1.27 -18.49
CA LYS A 192 31.43 0.22 -19.49
C LYS A 192 30.13 -0.56 -19.68
N LEU A 193 29.65 -0.62 -20.92
CA LEU A 193 28.55 -1.50 -21.30
C LEU A 193 29.02 -2.95 -21.35
N HIS A 194 28.20 -3.84 -20.81
CA HIS A 194 28.40 -5.28 -20.91
C HIS A 194 28.12 -5.76 -22.34
N SER A 195 28.76 -6.86 -22.75
CA SER A 195 28.63 -7.43 -24.10
C SER A 195 27.22 -7.89 -24.46
N SER A 196 26.35 -8.10 -23.47
CA SER A 196 24.93 -8.44 -23.66
C SER A 196 24.04 -7.23 -23.99
N SER A 197 24.55 -6.00 -23.82
CA SER A 197 23.80 -4.79 -24.18
C SER A 197 23.51 -4.78 -25.68
N GLN A 198 22.24 -4.61 -26.06
CA GLN A 198 21.83 -4.58 -27.47
C GLN A 198 22.29 -3.30 -28.19
N LYS A 199 22.65 -2.26 -27.42
CA LYS A 199 23.08 -0.96 -27.92
C LYS A 199 24.51 -0.68 -27.47
N LYS A 200 25.28 -0.03 -28.35
CA LYS A 200 26.54 0.61 -27.99
C LYS A 200 26.29 2.02 -27.45
N ALA A 201 27.23 2.55 -26.69
CA ALA A 201 27.10 3.85 -26.05
C ALA A 201 26.92 4.99 -27.09
N GLU A 202 27.57 4.89 -28.25
CA GLU A 202 27.52 5.90 -29.31
C GLU A 202 26.22 5.87 -30.12
N GLU A 203 25.46 4.77 -30.03
CA GLU A 203 24.22 4.52 -30.77
C GLU A 203 22.98 4.64 -29.88
N ALA A 204 23.17 4.66 -28.55
CA ALA A 204 22.09 4.74 -27.58
C ALA A 204 21.39 6.09 -27.67
N VAL A 205 20.07 6.08 -27.52
CA VAL A 205 19.24 7.28 -27.43
C VAL A 205 18.39 7.24 -26.16
N THR A 206 17.77 8.38 -25.82
CA THR A 206 16.78 8.45 -24.74
C THR A 206 15.74 7.34 -24.89
N TYR A 207 15.36 6.73 -23.77
CA TYR A 207 14.41 5.63 -23.63
C TYR A 207 14.89 4.25 -24.09
N ASP A 208 16.08 4.12 -24.70
CA ASP A 208 16.71 2.81 -24.90
C ASP A 208 17.07 2.18 -23.54
N THR A 209 17.10 0.85 -23.50
CA THR A 209 17.65 0.07 -22.37
C THR A 209 19.03 -0.44 -22.73
N VAL A 210 19.99 -0.25 -21.82
CA VAL A 210 21.37 -0.73 -21.92
C VAL A 210 21.73 -1.62 -20.73
N VAL A 211 22.80 -2.40 -20.85
CA VAL A 211 23.31 -3.23 -19.75
C VAL A 211 24.73 -2.80 -19.42
N PHE A 212 24.96 -2.29 -18.20
CA PHE A 212 26.29 -1.93 -17.69
C PHE A 212 26.99 -3.14 -17.05
N GLU A 213 28.32 -3.15 -17.09
CA GLU A 213 29.13 -4.12 -16.35
C GLU A 213 29.02 -3.91 -14.83
N GLY A 214 29.05 -5.01 -14.07
CA GLY A 214 29.07 -5.02 -12.61
C GLY A 214 28.71 -6.41 -12.06
N PRO A 215 29.00 -6.69 -10.78
CA PRO A 215 28.31 -7.73 -10.03
C PRO A 215 27.22 -7.11 -9.13
N PRO A 216 25.91 -7.24 -9.45
CA PRO A 216 25.33 -7.87 -10.64
C PRO A 216 25.40 -6.97 -11.88
N LEU A 217 25.07 -7.53 -13.05
CA LEU A 217 24.84 -6.73 -14.26
C LEU A 217 23.69 -5.76 -14.00
N ASN A 218 23.81 -4.54 -14.51
CA ASN A 218 22.83 -3.49 -14.30
C ASN A 218 22.11 -3.17 -15.61
N GLU A 219 20.86 -3.62 -15.75
CA GLU A 219 19.97 -3.23 -16.84
C GLU A 219 19.35 -1.87 -16.52
N GLN A 220 19.59 -0.88 -17.38
CA GLN A 220 19.21 0.52 -17.15
C GLN A 220 18.51 1.11 -18.37
N LYS A 221 17.30 1.62 -18.15
CA LYS A 221 16.62 2.49 -19.11
C LYS A 221 17.22 3.89 -19.06
N LEU A 222 17.53 4.47 -20.21
CA LEU A 222 18.15 5.79 -20.30
C LEU A 222 17.09 6.89 -20.39
N TRP A 223 17.32 7.98 -19.66
CA TRP A 223 16.42 9.13 -19.56
C TRP A 223 17.15 10.43 -19.94
N PRO A 224 16.43 11.51 -20.31
CA PRO A 224 17.01 12.84 -20.28
C PRO A 224 17.54 13.15 -18.89
N LYS A 225 18.47 14.10 -18.77
CA LYS A 225 18.87 14.59 -17.45
C LYS A 225 17.66 15.22 -16.75
N HIS A 226 17.35 14.77 -15.55
CA HIS A 226 16.20 15.22 -14.78
C HIS A 226 16.49 15.10 -13.28
N CYS A 227 15.74 15.85 -12.47
CA CYS A 227 15.74 15.78 -11.02
C CYS A 227 17.15 15.79 -10.41
N VAL A 228 18.03 16.61 -10.99
CA VAL A 228 19.42 16.72 -10.53
C VAL A 228 19.44 17.38 -9.15
N GLN A 229 20.24 16.85 -8.22
CA GLN A 229 20.30 17.33 -6.84
C GLN A 229 20.50 18.85 -6.78
N ASN A 230 19.68 19.51 -5.97
CA ASN A 230 19.66 20.96 -5.74
C ASN A 230 19.32 21.80 -6.97
N SER A 231 18.74 21.20 -8.02
CA SER A 231 18.21 21.94 -9.16
C SER A 231 16.73 22.24 -9.00
N TRP A 232 16.25 23.27 -9.70
CA TRP A 232 14.82 23.59 -9.78
C TRP A 232 13.98 22.38 -10.23
N GLY A 233 14.50 21.59 -11.18
CA GLY A 233 13.80 20.42 -11.72
C GLY A 233 13.49 19.36 -10.66
N ALA A 234 14.34 19.27 -9.63
CA ALA A 234 14.23 18.32 -8.54
C ALA A 234 13.37 18.82 -7.36
N GLU A 235 12.95 20.08 -7.35
CA GLU A 235 12.02 20.59 -6.34
C GLU A 235 10.62 20.02 -6.56
N LEU A 236 9.86 19.82 -5.47
CA LEU A 236 8.42 19.56 -5.56
C LEU A 236 7.75 20.73 -6.28
N HIS A 237 6.74 20.42 -7.09
CA HIS A 237 6.03 21.44 -7.85
C HIS A 237 5.37 22.46 -6.91
N PRO A 238 5.44 23.78 -7.16
CA PRO A 238 5.06 24.82 -6.20
C PRO A 238 3.58 24.82 -5.81
N ALA A 239 2.71 24.20 -6.62
CA ALA A 239 1.30 24.03 -6.31
C ALA A 239 1.00 22.77 -5.46
N MET A 240 2.00 21.94 -5.17
CA MET A 240 1.88 20.79 -4.30
C MET A 240 1.82 21.26 -2.84
N LYS A 241 0.78 20.88 -2.10
CA LYS A 241 0.71 21.12 -0.67
C LYS A 241 1.67 20.21 0.07
N ILE A 242 2.47 20.80 0.95
CA ILE A 242 3.38 20.09 1.86
C ILE A 242 2.83 20.24 3.26
N LEU A 243 2.51 19.12 3.91
CA LEU A 243 2.08 19.11 5.30
C LEU A 243 3.29 19.31 6.22
N GLU A 244 3.08 19.99 7.35
CA GLU A 244 4.12 20.27 8.36
C GLU A 244 4.75 18.98 8.91
N ASN A 245 3.95 17.93 9.09
CA ASN A 245 4.39 16.60 9.52
C ASN A 245 4.68 15.63 8.35
N GLY A 246 4.75 16.16 7.12
CA GLY A 246 5.11 15.40 5.93
C GLY A 246 6.57 14.94 5.96
N ILE A 247 6.83 13.74 5.47
CA ILE A 247 8.19 13.17 5.44
C ILE A 247 8.69 13.08 4.00
N LEU A 248 9.86 13.67 3.74
CA LEU A 248 10.52 13.57 2.44
C LEU A 248 11.36 12.30 2.36
N VAL A 249 11.28 11.58 1.25
CA VAL A 249 12.04 10.36 0.96
C VAL A 249 12.79 10.55 -0.35
N HIS A 250 14.12 10.69 -0.29
CA HIS A 250 14.93 10.81 -1.49
C HIS A 250 15.26 9.42 -2.05
N LYS A 251 15.21 9.29 -3.37
CA LYS A 251 15.60 8.07 -4.11
C LYS A 251 16.49 8.42 -5.30
N GLY A 252 17.17 7.41 -5.84
CA GLY A 252 18.06 7.59 -7.00
C GLY A 252 19.33 8.38 -6.68
N VAL A 253 19.75 8.43 -5.41
CA VAL A 253 20.88 9.24 -4.94
C VAL A 253 22.25 8.63 -5.26
N HIS A 254 22.30 7.33 -5.54
CA HIS A 254 23.53 6.62 -5.83
C HIS A 254 23.89 6.76 -7.31
N PRO A 255 25.10 7.22 -7.69
CA PRO A 255 25.41 7.52 -9.09
C PRO A 255 25.32 6.31 -10.02
N ASP A 256 25.59 5.11 -9.52
CA ASP A 256 25.66 3.88 -10.32
C ASP A 256 24.41 3.00 -10.28
N ILE A 257 23.39 3.37 -9.50
CA ILE A 257 22.19 2.56 -9.29
C ILE A 257 20.97 3.46 -9.25
N ASP A 258 20.05 3.22 -10.19
CA ASP A 258 18.78 3.91 -10.27
C ASP A 258 17.75 3.33 -9.27
N SER A 259 16.70 4.08 -8.96
CA SER A 259 15.69 3.69 -7.98
C SER A 259 14.34 4.27 -8.36
N TYR A 260 13.49 3.42 -8.94
CA TYR A 260 12.10 3.78 -9.24
C TYR A 260 11.21 3.66 -8.01
N SER A 261 11.42 2.62 -7.20
CA SER A 261 10.64 2.39 -5.99
C SER A 261 11.08 3.33 -4.87
N ALA A 262 10.12 3.90 -4.14
CA ALA A 262 10.41 4.64 -2.94
C ALA A 262 10.85 3.75 -1.76
N PHE A 263 10.90 2.42 -1.89
CA PHE A 263 11.37 1.49 -0.86
C PHE A 263 12.83 1.04 -1.07
N TRP A 264 13.24 0.81 -2.33
CA TRP A 264 14.52 0.21 -2.68
C TRP A 264 15.10 0.80 -3.96
N ASP A 265 16.41 0.69 -4.10
CA ASP A 265 17.02 0.80 -5.42
C ASP A 265 16.62 -0.36 -6.35
N ASN A 266 16.82 -0.19 -7.66
CA ASN A 266 16.39 -1.15 -8.67
C ASN A 266 17.07 -2.53 -8.54
N ASN A 267 18.23 -2.59 -7.88
CA ASN A 267 18.95 -3.84 -7.61
C ASN A 267 18.63 -4.42 -6.22
N LYS A 268 17.73 -3.79 -5.45
CA LYS A 268 17.41 -4.09 -4.05
C LYS A 268 18.64 -4.19 -3.13
N MET A 269 19.69 -3.41 -3.44
CA MET A 269 20.96 -3.41 -2.71
C MET A 269 20.95 -2.40 -1.56
N SER A 270 20.27 -1.27 -1.72
CA SER A 270 20.07 -0.24 -0.71
C SER A 270 18.59 0.03 -0.47
N LYS A 271 18.27 0.25 0.81
CA LYS A 271 16.93 0.63 1.29
C LYS A 271 16.85 2.14 1.39
N THR A 272 15.68 2.68 1.08
CA THR A 272 15.30 4.01 1.58
C THR A 272 14.80 3.89 3.03
N ASP A 273 14.53 5.03 3.67
CA ASP A 273 13.97 5.05 5.03
C ASP A 273 12.46 4.73 5.09
N LEU A 274 11.77 4.66 3.94
CA LEU A 274 10.31 4.51 3.89
C LEU A 274 9.82 3.28 4.64
N GLY A 275 10.43 2.11 4.37
CA GLY A 275 10.02 0.85 4.99
C GLY A 275 10.14 0.87 6.52
N SER A 276 11.26 1.36 7.04
CA SER A 276 11.52 1.47 8.48
C SER A 276 10.56 2.45 9.15
N LEU A 277 10.27 3.59 8.50
CA LEU A 277 9.33 4.59 9.01
C LEU A 277 7.90 4.07 9.05
N MET A 278 7.47 3.36 8.01
CA MET A 278 6.15 2.72 7.97
C MET A 278 5.98 1.67 9.07
N GLN A 279 6.99 0.82 9.29
CA GLN A 279 6.98 -0.17 10.37
C GLN A 279 6.86 0.50 11.75
N LYS A 280 7.66 1.55 12.00
CA LYS A 280 7.62 2.30 13.27
C LYS A 280 6.24 2.93 13.52
N LYS A 281 5.57 3.40 12.47
CA LYS A 281 4.21 3.94 12.52
C LYS A 281 3.11 2.90 12.47
N LYS A 282 3.46 1.60 12.42
CA LYS A 282 2.54 0.46 12.34
C LYS A 282 1.54 0.59 11.19
N ILE A 283 1.99 1.13 10.06
CA ILE A 283 1.15 1.31 8.87
C ILE A 283 0.63 -0.05 8.40
N THR A 284 -0.66 -0.13 8.11
CA THR A 284 -1.31 -1.33 7.54
C THR A 284 -1.65 -1.14 6.07
N ASP A 285 -1.88 0.12 5.64
CA ASP A 285 -2.34 0.47 4.31
C ASP A 285 -1.49 1.59 3.73
N LEU A 286 -1.05 1.37 2.49
CA LEU A 286 -0.35 2.39 1.73
C LEU A 286 -1.20 2.83 0.54
N TYR A 287 -1.53 4.10 0.53
CA TYR A 287 -2.15 4.79 -0.58
C TYR A 287 -1.06 5.42 -1.43
N VAL A 288 -1.01 5.10 -2.72
CA VAL A 288 0.06 5.50 -3.64
C VAL A 288 -0.53 6.37 -4.74
N CYS A 289 0.06 7.54 -5.00
CA CYS A 289 -0.29 8.42 -6.10
C CYS A 289 0.93 9.18 -6.61
N GLY A 290 0.80 9.93 -7.72
CA GLY A 290 1.87 10.78 -8.24
C GLY A 290 2.34 10.38 -9.64
N LEU A 291 3.65 10.51 -9.90
CA LEU A 291 4.26 10.38 -11.21
C LEU A 291 5.50 9.47 -11.17
N ALA A 292 5.86 8.75 -12.23
CA ALA A 292 4.98 8.32 -13.31
C ALA A 292 4.22 7.05 -12.89
N TYR A 293 2.93 6.94 -13.27
CA TYR A 293 2.01 5.85 -12.96
C TYR A 293 2.63 4.47 -13.20
N ASP A 294 3.18 4.29 -14.39
CA ASP A 294 3.74 3.05 -14.95
C ASP A 294 5.23 2.84 -14.63
N VAL A 295 5.84 3.77 -13.89
CA VAL A 295 7.26 3.70 -13.48
C VAL A 295 7.35 3.76 -11.96
N CYS A 296 7.63 4.94 -11.37
CA CYS A 296 7.90 5.09 -9.94
C CYS A 296 6.69 4.74 -9.07
N VAL A 297 5.49 5.15 -9.48
CA VAL A 297 4.24 4.84 -8.77
C VAL A 297 3.98 3.34 -8.79
N GLY A 298 4.02 2.72 -9.97
CA GLY A 298 3.84 1.27 -10.14
C GLY A 298 4.91 0.45 -9.44
N ALA A 299 6.18 0.85 -9.50
CA ALA A 299 7.27 0.21 -8.76
C ALA A 299 7.05 0.28 -7.25
N THR A 300 6.71 1.47 -6.74
CA THR A 300 6.44 1.69 -5.31
C THR A 300 5.23 0.86 -4.83
N ALA A 301 4.15 0.83 -5.61
CA ALA A 301 2.95 0.06 -5.27
C ALA A 301 3.23 -1.46 -5.30
N ARG A 302 4.00 -1.95 -6.28
CA ARG A 302 4.40 -3.37 -6.35
C ARG A 302 5.29 -3.77 -5.18
N ASP A 303 6.31 -2.97 -4.87
CA ASP A 303 7.15 -3.25 -3.70
C ASP A 303 6.33 -3.17 -2.41
N SER A 304 5.40 -2.23 -2.27
CA SER A 304 4.50 -2.16 -1.11
C SER A 304 3.72 -3.45 -0.89
N LEU A 305 3.18 -4.05 -1.96
CA LEU A 305 2.53 -5.37 -1.92
C LEU A 305 3.49 -6.49 -1.54
N ASP A 306 4.73 -6.46 -2.03
CA ASP A 306 5.75 -7.46 -1.70
C ASP A 306 6.22 -7.34 -0.23
N HIS A 307 6.23 -6.13 0.35
CA HIS A 307 6.40 -5.90 1.80
C HIS A 307 5.14 -6.23 2.60
N GLY A 308 4.02 -6.34 1.87
CA GLY A 308 2.77 -6.84 2.36
C GLY A 308 1.87 -5.81 3.02
N TYR A 309 2.08 -4.54 2.70
CA TYR A 309 1.08 -3.53 3.01
C TYR A 309 -0.11 -3.71 2.06
N ARG A 310 -1.33 -3.53 2.59
CA ARG A 310 -2.52 -3.41 1.76
C ARG A 310 -2.34 -2.17 0.91
N THR A 311 -2.29 -2.34 -0.40
CA THR A 311 -1.84 -1.28 -1.30
C THR A 311 -2.98 -0.79 -2.17
N ILE A 312 -3.17 0.52 -2.18
CA ILE A 312 -4.24 1.21 -2.90
C ILE A 312 -3.58 2.23 -3.83
N LEU A 313 -3.68 2.01 -5.13
CA LEU A 313 -3.23 2.93 -6.17
C LEU A 313 -4.36 3.90 -6.52
N ILE A 314 -4.09 5.21 -6.45
CA ILE A 314 -5.09 6.26 -6.68
C ILE A 314 -4.98 6.75 -8.12
N ASP A 315 -5.94 6.34 -8.93
CA ASP A 315 -5.89 6.42 -10.40
C ASP A 315 -5.93 7.86 -10.91
N ASP A 316 -6.92 8.64 -10.49
CA ASP A 316 -7.11 10.03 -10.92
C ASP A 316 -6.03 10.97 -10.37
N ALA A 317 -5.35 10.57 -9.31
CA ALA A 317 -4.20 11.26 -8.71
C ALA A 317 -2.84 10.76 -9.26
N SER A 318 -2.84 9.99 -10.35
CA SER A 318 -1.62 9.48 -10.98
C SER A 318 -1.61 9.72 -12.48
N ARG A 319 -0.43 9.96 -13.08
CA ARG A 319 -0.26 10.08 -14.55
C ARG A 319 1.02 9.41 -15.00
N GLY A 320 1.01 8.80 -16.19
CA GLY A 320 2.06 7.93 -16.68
C GLY A 320 2.55 8.27 -18.09
N ILE A 321 3.51 7.48 -18.55
CA ILE A 321 4.26 7.67 -19.79
C ILE A 321 3.55 7.01 -20.97
N SER A 322 3.09 5.77 -20.79
CA SER A 322 2.52 4.93 -21.85
C SER A 322 1.15 4.37 -21.45
N VAL A 323 0.17 4.41 -22.35
CA VAL A 323 -1.18 3.88 -22.08
C VAL A 323 -1.12 2.39 -21.79
N ASP A 324 -0.35 1.63 -22.57
CA ASP A 324 -0.25 0.19 -22.42
C ASP A 324 0.44 -0.18 -21.10
N ASP A 325 1.50 0.54 -20.71
CA ASP A 325 2.21 0.27 -19.46
C ASP A 325 1.40 0.71 -18.23
N ILE A 326 0.57 1.76 -18.35
CA ILE A 326 -0.41 2.15 -17.31
C ILE A 326 -1.42 1.02 -17.10
N LEU A 327 -2.01 0.50 -18.18
CA LEU A 327 -2.97 -0.60 -18.10
C LEU A 327 -2.31 -1.86 -17.51
N HIS A 328 -1.12 -2.21 -17.99
CA HIS A 328 -0.37 -3.34 -17.45
C HIS A 328 -0.04 -3.17 -15.95
N THR A 329 0.32 -1.96 -15.53
CA THR A 329 0.57 -1.65 -14.11
C THR A 329 -0.70 -1.86 -13.29
N ARG A 330 -1.87 -1.43 -13.78
CA ARG A 330 -3.15 -1.66 -13.11
C ARG A 330 -3.41 -3.16 -12.92
N ASP A 331 -3.26 -3.93 -14.00
CA ASP A 331 -3.48 -5.38 -13.99
C ASP A 331 -2.58 -6.06 -12.95
N ILE A 332 -1.27 -5.72 -12.92
CA ILE A 332 -0.34 -6.28 -11.93
C ILE A 332 -0.79 -5.97 -10.49
N ILE A 333 -1.22 -4.73 -10.23
CA ILE A 333 -1.65 -4.33 -8.88
C ILE A 333 -2.91 -5.11 -8.49
N THR A 334 -3.89 -5.23 -9.38
CA THR A 334 -5.14 -5.96 -9.10
C THR A 334 -4.94 -7.47 -8.97
N ASP A 335 -4.08 -8.06 -9.82
CA ASP A 335 -3.75 -9.50 -9.78
C ASP A 335 -3.06 -9.89 -8.47
N LYS A 336 -2.31 -8.95 -7.87
CA LYS A 336 -1.70 -9.11 -6.55
C LYS A 336 -2.64 -8.73 -5.38
N ASN A 337 -3.94 -8.58 -5.63
CA ASN A 337 -4.96 -8.17 -4.65
C ASN A 337 -4.76 -6.75 -4.06
N GLY A 338 -3.98 -5.90 -4.74
CA GLY A 338 -4.03 -4.47 -4.53
C GLY A 338 -5.31 -3.88 -5.14
N LEU A 339 -5.57 -2.60 -4.88
CA LEU A 339 -6.71 -1.90 -5.42
C LEU A 339 -6.29 -0.72 -6.29
N VAL A 340 -7.10 -0.44 -7.31
CA VAL A 340 -7.03 0.79 -8.08
C VAL A 340 -8.35 1.52 -7.87
N VAL A 341 -8.31 2.72 -7.28
CA VAL A 341 -9.50 3.48 -6.88
C VAL A 341 -9.41 4.93 -7.32
N HIS A 342 -10.55 5.62 -7.29
CA HIS A 342 -10.61 7.06 -7.46
C HIS A 342 -10.43 7.77 -6.10
N SER A 343 -9.79 8.94 -6.09
CA SER A 343 -9.49 9.75 -4.90
C SER A 343 -10.72 10.06 -4.04
N SER A 344 -11.90 10.10 -4.66
CA SER A 344 -13.18 10.32 -3.98
C SER A 344 -13.58 9.19 -3.02
N GLN A 345 -13.05 7.99 -3.20
CA GLN A 345 -13.36 6.82 -2.36
C GLN A 345 -12.40 6.69 -1.15
N VAL A 346 -11.23 7.34 -1.25
CA VAL A 346 -10.12 7.15 -0.29
C VAL A 346 -10.53 7.51 1.14
N LYS A 347 -11.32 8.58 1.32
CA LYS A 347 -11.75 9.01 2.65
C LYS A 347 -12.52 7.92 3.39
N ASP A 348 -13.51 7.33 2.73
CA ASP A 348 -14.37 6.31 3.34
C ASP A 348 -13.55 5.04 3.66
N MET A 349 -12.55 4.71 2.83
CA MET A 349 -11.65 3.59 3.08
C MET A 349 -10.72 3.83 4.27
N VAL A 350 -10.12 5.02 4.37
CA VAL A 350 -9.24 5.40 5.51
C VAL A 350 -10.02 5.46 6.82
N GLU A 351 -11.27 5.91 6.78
CA GLU A 351 -12.15 5.92 7.95
C GLU A 351 -12.74 4.53 8.29
N GLY A 352 -12.43 3.49 7.51
CA GLY A 352 -12.94 2.14 7.70
C GLY A 352 -14.42 1.95 7.35
N ARG A 353 -15.04 2.93 6.69
CA ARG A 353 -16.44 2.88 6.22
C ARG A 353 -16.60 2.14 4.90
N ASP A 354 -15.58 2.14 4.05
CA ASP A 354 -15.49 1.31 2.84
C ASP A 354 -14.42 0.21 3.02
N ARG A 355 -14.87 -1.01 3.34
CA ARG A 355 -14.04 -2.17 3.67
C ARG A 355 -14.03 -3.15 2.50
N ARG A 356 -12.98 -3.05 1.68
CA ARG A 356 -12.83 -3.80 0.43
C ARG A 356 -12.38 -5.25 0.65
N PRO A 357 -13.10 -6.26 0.13
CA PRO A 357 -12.77 -7.67 0.35
C PRO A 357 -11.42 -8.07 -0.26
N GLU A 358 -10.95 -7.39 -1.30
CA GLU A 358 -9.67 -7.67 -1.95
C GLU A 358 -8.50 -7.45 -0.98
N LEU A 359 -8.53 -6.36 -0.22
CA LEU A 359 -7.53 -6.03 0.79
C LEU A 359 -7.61 -6.98 2.00
N GLY A 360 -8.83 -7.39 2.36
CA GLY A 360 -9.05 -8.39 3.41
C GLY A 360 -8.48 -9.75 3.01
N TYR A 361 -8.79 -10.22 1.82
CA TYR A 361 -8.24 -11.47 1.30
C TYR A 361 -6.71 -11.43 1.19
N PHE A 362 -6.14 -10.34 0.68
CA PHE A 362 -4.69 -10.14 0.66
C PHE A 362 -4.08 -10.34 2.05
N GLN A 363 -4.66 -9.69 3.06
CA GLN A 363 -4.20 -9.81 4.44
C GLN A 363 -4.31 -11.26 4.96
N ALA A 364 -5.44 -11.95 4.71
CA ALA A 364 -5.60 -13.34 5.12
C ALA A 364 -4.53 -14.24 4.49
N MET A 365 -4.30 -14.12 3.18
CA MET A 365 -3.30 -14.94 2.48
C MET A 365 -1.89 -14.74 3.02
N ARG A 366 -1.56 -13.53 3.49
CA ARG A 366 -0.29 -13.28 4.20
C ARG A 366 -0.21 -14.00 5.54
N LEU A 367 -1.30 -14.01 6.30
CA LEU A 367 -1.35 -14.67 7.61
C LEU A 367 -1.22 -16.19 7.52
N ARG A 368 -1.53 -16.79 6.37
CA ARG A 368 -1.29 -18.21 6.08
C ARG A 368 0.16 -18.63 6.33
N GLN A 369 1.11 -17.71 6.11
CA GLN A 369 2.54 -17.96 6.24
C GLN A 369 3.07 -17.69 7.65
N MET A 370 2.24 -17.15 8.57
CA MET A 370 2.66 -16.86 9.95
C MET A 370 2.67 -18.13 10.83
N PRO A 371 3.79 -18.48 11.48
CA PRO A 371 3.89 -19.66 12.34
C PRO A 371 2.97 -19.57 13.57
N GLN A 372 2.59 -20.74 14.10
CA GLN A 372 1.58 -20.88 15.17
C GLN A 372 2.02 -20.34 16.55
N ASN A 373 3.32 -20.21 16.82
CA ASN A 373 3.82 -19.69 18.09
C ASN A 373 4.24 -18.22 17.95
N GLY A 374 3.52 -17.33 18.62
CA GLY A 374 3.81 -15.90 18.77
C GLY A 374 5.08 -15.61 19.59
N GLY A 375 6.24 -16.08 19.12
CA GLY A 375 7.53 -15.52 19.50
C GLY A 375 7.93 -14.49 18.47
N ILE A 376 8.08 -13.23 18.88
CA ILE A 376 8.81 -12.22 18.13
C ILE A 376 10.15 -12.86 17.73
N ARG A 377 10.35 -13.16 16.44
CA ARG A 377 11.71 -13.32 15.93
C ARG A 377 12.28 -11.91 15.89
N ASP A 378 13.01 -11.55 16.94
CA ASP A 378 14.03 -10.52 16.83
C ASP A 378 14.94 -10.98 15.70
N ASP A 379 14.84 -10.31 14.54
CA ASP A 379 15.77 -10.48 13.44
C ASP A 379 17.11 -9.88 13.86
N LYS A 380 17.83 -10.61 14.71
CA LYS A 380 19.26 -10.41 14.96
C LYS A 380 20.02 -11.40 14.09
N SER A 381 20.05 -11.17 12.79
CA SER A 381 21.16 -11.64 11.95
C SER A 381 21.26 -10.88 10.63
N SER A 382 22.04 -9.81 10.62
CA SER A 382 22.97 -9.52 9.51
C SER A 382 24.23 -8.85 10.09
N PRO A 383 25.44 -9.24 9.62
CA PRO A 383 26.71 -8.79 10.19
C PRO A 383 27.17 -7.44 9.61
N ASP A 384 27.97 -6.73 10.40
CA ASP A 384 28.78 -5.54 10.10
C ASP A 384 28.06 -4.18 9.93
N ASP A 385 27.73 -3.55 11.06
CA ASP A 385 27.63 -2.09 11.18
C ASP A 385 28.96 -1.53 11.69
N ASN A 386 29.76 -0.99 10.77
CA ASN A 386 30.78 -0.01 11.12
C ASN A 386 30.83 1.08 10.05
N ALA A 387 29.81 1.94 10.04
CA ALA A 387 29.84 3.22 9.34
C ALA A 387 29.17 4.30 10.19
N SER A 388 29.97 5.31 10.54
CA SER A 388 29.63 6.51 11.32
C SER A 388 28.43 7.28 10.74
N PRO A 389 27.55 7.87 11.58
CA PRO A 389 26.48 8.73 11.10
C PRO A 389 27.06 10.07 10.63
N ARG A 390 26.58 10.57 9.48
CA ARG A 390 26.62 12.00 9.17
C ARG A 390 25.19 12.45 8.91
N ASP A 391 24.83 13.50 9.64
CA ASP A 391 23.53 14.13 9.74
C ASP A 391 23.02 14.67 8.40
N SER A 392 21.74 14.44 8.12
CA SER A 392 20.91 15.38 7.37
C SER A 392 19.43 15.06 7.56
N VAL A 393 18.89 15.38 8.74
CA VAL A 393 17.45 15.61 8.92
C VAL A 393 17.29 17.12 9.06
N ILE A 394 16.84 17.79 8.01
CA ILE A 394 16.47 19.21 8.05
C ILE A 394 14.96 19.27 8.29
N PHE A 395 14.56 19.62 9.51
CA PHE A 395 13.22 20.10 9.78
C PHE A 395 13.15 21.57 9.34
N LEU A 396 12.22 21.91 8.46
CA LEU A 396 11.91 23.31 8.16
C LEU A 396 10.88 23.80 9.17
N THR A 397 11.24 24.89 9.86
CA THR A 397 10.33 25.76 10.63
C THR A 397 9.55 26.69 9.71
#